data_AF-A0A7V7B112-F1
#
_entry.id   AF-A0A7V7B112-F1
#
_cell.length_a   1.000
_cell.length_b   1.000
_cell.length_c   1.000
_cell.angle_alpha   90.00
_cell.angle_beta   90.00
_cell.angle_gamma   90.00
#
_symmetry.space_group_name_H-M   'P 1'
#
loop_
_entity.id
_entity.type
_entity.pdbx_description
1 polymer ?
#
loop_
_entity_poly.entity_id
_entity_poly.type
_entity_poly.pdbx_seq_one_letter_code
_entity_poly.pdbx_strand_id
1 'polypeptide(L)'
;YKDYFIERDEKYIDSLIQKEKEFWLSVQTRTWPEPDGSKATEEYIKNLYPLGNSTTVGLDDNIDGMLFDRDELEKEIKTLETKKRKIENTIKKMMKEAEKAITDNWRINWTTIDSTKFDSVRLKEEKPDIYEQYSTTSSYRRFTVKQKVKKED
;
A
#
# COMPACT_ATOMS: atom_id res chain seq x y z
N TYR A 1 -43.96 6.06 -10.91
CA TYR A 1 -43.13 4.86 -10.75
C TYR A 1 -42.38 4.63 -12.05
N LYS A 2 -41.07 4.35 -11.98
CA LYS A 2 -40.24 4.06 -13.14
C LYS A 2 -39.77 2.61 -12.97
N ASP A 3 -40.23 1.74 -13.85
CA ASP A 3 -39.86 0.33 -13.83
C ASP A 3 -38.61 0.14 -14.68
N TYR A 4 -37.58 -0.47 -14.10
CA TYR A 4 -36.34 -0.82 -14.78
C TYR A 4 -36.32 -2.33 -14.98
N PHE A 5 -36.41 -2.76 -16.23
CA PHE A 5 -36.23 -4.16 -16.60
C PHE A 5 -34.73 -4.42 -16.80
N ILE A 6 -34.16 -5.30 -15.97
CA ILE A 6 -32.78 -5.75 -16.12
C ILE A 6 -32.85 -7.12 -16.81
N GLU A 7 -32.43 -7.15 -18.07
CA GLU A 7 -32.37 -8.37 -18.85
C GLU A 7 -31.26 -9.30 -18.30
N ARG A 8 -31.51 -10.61 -18.30
CA ARG A 8 -30.52 -11.59 -17.86
C ARG A 8 -29.45 -11.73 -18.93
N ASP A 9 -28.22 -11.39 -18.58
CA ASP A 9 -27.06 -11.63 -19.44
C ASP A 9 -26.55 -13.05 -19.19
N GLU A 10 -27.02 -13.99 -20.01
CA GLU A 10 -26.62 -15.41 -19.92
C GLU A 10 -25.10 -15.59 -20.12
N LYS A 11 -24.44 -14.77 -20.95
CA LYS A 11 -22.98 -14.86 -21.13
C LYS A 11 -22.22 -14.45 -19.88
N TYR A 12 -22.69 -13.41 -19.20
CA TYR A 12 -22.12 -12.98 -17.94
C TYR A 12 -22.31 -14.03 -16.84
N ILE A 13 -23.50 -14.64 -16.77
CA ILE A 13 -23.82 -15.73 -15.83
C ILE A 13 -22.91 -16.94 -16.08
N ASP A 14 -22.78 -17.38 -17.34
CA ASP A 14 -21.91 -18.50 -17.70
C ASP A 14 -20.45 -18.24 -17.29
N SER A 15 -19.97 -17.00 -17.48
CA SER A 15 -18.63 -16.60 -17.05
C SER A 15 -18.46 -16.69 -15.52
N LEU A 16 -19.47 -16.30 -14.74
CA LEU A 16 -19.44 -16.41 -13.28
C LEU A 16 -19.41 -17.87 -12.84
N ILE A 17 -20.27 -18.73 -13.40
CA ILE A 17 -20.30 -20.16 -13.09
C ILE A 17 -18.94 -20.81 -13.39
N GLN A 18 -18.30 -20.43 -14.49
CA GLN A 18 -16.99 -20.98 -14.83
C GLN A 18 -15.91 -20.57 -13.81
N LYS A 19 -15.89 -19.29 -13.41
CA LYS A 19 -14.98 -18.79 -12.37
C LYS A 19 -15.24 -19.45 -11.01
N GLU A 20 -16.50 -19.68 -10.65
CA GLU A 20 -16.86 -20.38 -9.41
C GLU A 20 -16.37 -21.83 -9.40
N LYS A 21 -16.48 -22.54 -10.54
CA LYS A 21 -15.94 -23.90 -10.68
C LYS A 21 -14.43 -23.94 -10.52
N GLU A 22 -13.72 -23.01 -11.17
CA GLU A 22 -12.26 -22.89 -11.07
C GLU A 22 -11.84 -22.58 -9.62
N PHE A 23 -12.50 -21.63 -8.97
CA PHE A 23 -12.29 -21.31 -7.57
C PHE A 23 -12.52 -22.53 -6.67
N TRP A 24 -13.64 -23.25 -6.85
CA TRP A 24 -13.96 -24.42 -6.03
C TRP A 24 -12.94 -25.54 -6.21
N LEU A 25 -12.47 -25.76 -7.44
CA LEU A 25 -11.39 -26.72 -7.71
C LEU A 25 -10.11 -26.34 -6.94
N SER A 26 -9.68 -25.08 -6.99
CA SER A 26 -8.53 -24.60 -6.23
C SER A 26 -8.68 -24.82 -4.72
N VAL A 27 -9.89 -24.61 -4.18
CA VAL A 27 -10.20 -24.90 -2.76
C VAL A 27 -10.07 -26.39 -2.47
N GLN A 28 -10.61 -27.26 -3.33
CA GLN A 28 -10.54 -28.72 -3.15
C GLN A 28 -9.11 -29.25 -3.23
N THR A 29 -8.29 -28.73 -4.15
CA THR A 29 -6.89 -29.12 -4.32
C THR A 29 -5.94 -28.42 -3.36
N ARG A 30 -6.44 -27.49 -2.53
CA ARG A 30 -5.64 -26.61 -1.67
C ARG A 30 -4.57 -25.84 -2.45
N THR A 31 -4.88 -25.50 -3.70
CA THR A 31 -4.03 -24.67 -4.54
C THR A 31 -4.25 -23.23 -4.16
N TRP A 32 -3.17 -22.55 -3.78
CA TRP A 32 -3.22 -21.13 -3.45
C TRP A 32 -3.49 -20.32 -4.73
N PRO A 33 -4.35 -19.29 -4.69
CA PRO A 33 -4.51 -18.40 -5.83
C PRO A 33 -3.22 -17.64 -6.10
N GLU A 34 -3.03 -17.18 -7.34
CA GLU A 34 -1.93 -16.29 -7.67
C GLU A 34 -2.03 -14.98 -6.85
N PRO A 35 -0.92 -14.47 -6.31
CA PRO A 35 -0.93 -13.20 -5.59
C PRO A 35 -1.40 -12.07 -6.51
N ASP A 36 -2.39 -11.30 -6.06
CA ASP A 36 -2.83 -10.09 -6.73
C ASP A 36 -2.28 -8.82 -6.06
N GLY A 37 -2.55 -7.66 -6.65
CA GLY A 37 -2.18 -6.35 -6.11
C GLY A 37 -3.10 -5.83 -5.00
N SER A 38 -3.95 -6.68 -4.40
CA SER A 38 -4.94 -6.25 -3.40
C SER A 38 -4.35 -6.19 -1.99
N LYS A 39 -4.94 -5.33 -1.16
CA LYS A 39 -4.61 -5.27 0.28
C LYS A 39 -4.95 -6.57 1.01
N ALA A 40 -5.96 -7.30 0.55
CA ALA A 40 -6.36 -8.57 1.17
C ALA A 40 -5.28 -9.63 1.01
N THR A 41 -4.67 -9.73 -0.17
CA THR A 41 -3.53 -10.63 -0.42
C THR A 41 -2.32 -10.22 0.43
N GLU A 42 -2.02 -8.92 0.52
CA GLU A 42 -0.94 -8.41 1.37
C GLU A 42 -1.13 -8.78 2.86
N GLU A 43 -2.33 -8.54 3.40
CA GLU A 43 -2.68 -8.87 4.79
C GLU A 43 -2.63 -10.38 5.05
N TYR A 44 -3.12 -11.18 4.10
CA TYR A 44 -3.07 -12.63 4.22
C TYR A 44 -1.62 -13.15 4.25
N ILE A 45 -0.76 -12.70 3.34
CA ILE A 45 0.66 -13.10 3.30
C ILE A 45 1.35 -12.69 4.62
N LYS A 46 1.04 -11.50 5.13
CA LYS A 46 1.56 -11.02 6.42
C LYS A 46 1.14 -11.91 7.59
N ASN A 47 -0.11 -12.38 7.61
CA ASN A 47 -0.63 -13.27 8.65
C ASN A 47 -0.09 -14.70 8.52
N LEU A 48 0.15 -15.16 7.30
CA LEU A 48 0.73 -16.49 7.04
C LEU A 48 2.20 -16.56 7.47
N TYR A 49 2.94 -15.47 7.28
CA TYR A 49 4.37 -15.40 7.60
C TYR A 49 4.70 -14.21 8.53
N PRO A 50 4.24 -14.22 9.79
CA PRO A 50 4.32 -13.06 10.68
C PRO A 50 5.73 -12.77 11.20
N LEU A 51 6.59 -13.79 11.29
CA LEU A 51 7.97 -13.70 11.80
C LEU A 51 8.97 -14.30 10.80
N GLY A 52 10.21 -13.81 10.86
CA GLY A 52 11.33 -14.38 10.11
C GLY A 52 12.09 -15.41 10.94
N ASN A 53 12.82 -16.29 10.26
CA ASN A 53 13.66 -17.35 10.86
C ASN A 53 15.17 -17.15 10.57
N SER A 54 15.56 -15.95 10.10
CA SER A 54 16.94 -15.57 9.76
C SER A 54 17.62 -16.42 8.67
N THR A 55 16.89 -17.24 7.92
CA THR A 55 17.45 -17.99 6.78
C THR A 55 17.43 -17.17 5.50
N THR A 56 18.44 -17.35 4.67
CA THR A 56 18.51 -16.77 3.31
C THR A 56 18.18 -17.85 2.29
N VAL A 57 17.28 -17.54 1.36
CA VAL A 57 16.96 -18.40 0.21
C VAL A 57 17.43 -17.72 -1.08
N GLY A 58 17.92 -18.51 -2.03
CA GLY A 58 18.09 -18.07 -3.41
C GLY A 58 16.74 -18.16 -4.13
N LEU A 59 16.37 -17.11 -4.84
CA LEU A 59 15.22 -17.11 -5.74
C LEU A 59 15.71 -17.36 -7.17
N ASP A 60 14.82 -17.82 -8.05
CA ASP A 60 15.15 -18.11 -9.45
C ASP A 60 15.47 -16.83 -10.26
N ASP A 61 16.07 -17.02 -11.44
CA ASP A 61 16.49 -15.92 -12.33
C ASP A 61 15.31 -15.11 -12.88
N ASN A 62 14.08 -15.63 -12.85
CA ASN A 62 12.89 -14.92 -13.33
C ASN A 62 12.52 -13.74 -12.40
N ILE A 63 12.88 -13.82 -11.12
CA ILE A 63 12.62 -12.75 -10.15
C ILE A 63 13.39 -11.47 -10.48
N ASP A 64 14.58 -11.54 -11.06
CA ASP A 64 15.35 -10.34 -11.39
C ASP A 64 14.60 -9.45 -12.39
N GLY A 65 13.95 -10.04 -13.41
CA GLY A 65 13.08 -9.30 -14.34
C GLY A 65 11.95 -8.57 -13.62
N MET A 66 11.24 -9.27 -12.72
CA MET A 66 10.16 -8.67 -11.92
C MET A 66 10.67 -7.54 -11.00
N LEU A 67 11.90 -7.65 -10.48
CA LEU A 67 12.50 -6.60 -9.66
C LEU A 67 12.90 -5.37 -10.47
N PHE A 68 13.33 -5.54 -11.74
CA PHE A 68 13.58 -4.43 -12.64
C PHE A 68 12.28 -3.69 -13.00
N ASP A 69 11.23 -4.42 -13.39
CA ASP A 69 9.92 -3.84 -13.69
C ASP A 69 9.38 -3.04 -12.50
N ARG A 70 9.52 -3.60 -11.28
CA ARG A 70 9.16 -2.92 -10.04
C ARG A 70 9.93 -1.60 -9.84
N ASP A 71 11.23 -1.59 -10.13
CA ASP A 71 12.06 -0.38 -10.00
C ASP A 71 11.69 0.70 -11.04
N GLU A 72 11.34 0.30 -12.26
CA GLU A 72 10.81 1.22 -13.27
C GLU A 72 9.48 1.83 -12.83
N LEU A 73 8.54 1.02 -12.35
CA LEU A 73 7.27 1.50 -11.80
C LEU A 73 7.48 2.49 -10.65
N GLU A 74 8.44 2.23 -9.77
CA GLU A 74 8.79 3.14 -8.66
C GLU A 74 9.30 4.50 -9.18
N LYS A 75 10.07 4.54 -10.27
CA LYS A 75 10.52 5.78 -10.91
C LYS A 75 9.36 6.55 -11.55
N GLU A 76 8.43 5.84 -12.18
CA GLU A 76 7.22 6.45 -12.75
C GLU A 76 6.34 7.06 -11.66
N ILE A 77 6.10 6.32 -10.57
CA ILE A 77 5.34 6.81 -9.41
C ILE A 77 5.97 8.10 -8.86
N LYS A 78 7.28 8.11 -8.62
CA LYS A 78 7.99 9.31 -8.15
C LYS A 78 7.85 10.50 -9.10
N THR A 79 7.85 10.23 -10.40
CA THR A 79 7.64 11.26 -11.43
C THR A 79 6.23 11.84 -11.37
N LEU A 80 5.21 10.98 -11.27
CA LEU A 80 3.81 11.38 -11.15
C LEU A 80 3.54 12.14 -9.84
N GLU A 81 4.08 11.66 -8.72
CA GLU A 81 4.01 12.35 -7.42
C GLU A 81 4.65 13.74 -7.46
N THR A 82 5.80 13.87 -8.15
CA THR A 82 6.46 15.16 -8.33
C THR A 82 5.62 16.12 -9.17
N LYS A 83 4.99 15.63 -10.25
CA LYS A 83 4.05 16.42 -11.07
C LYS A 83 2.84 16.87 -10.25
N LYS A 84 2.21 15.95 -9.51
CA LYS A 84 1.08 16.26 -8.60
C LYS A 84 1.46 17.33 -7.58
N ARG A 85 2.59 17.15 -6.89
CA ARG A 85 3.11 18.10 -5.89
C ARG A 85 3.40 19.48 -6.48
N LYS A 86 3.89 19.57 -7.72
CA LYS A 86 4.06 20.85 -8.42
C LYS A 86 2.74 21.59 -8.62
N ILE A 87 1.68 20.88 -8.99
CA ILE A 87 0.32 21.44 -9.13
C ILE A 87 -0.18 21.92 -7.77
N GLU A 88 -0.11 21.08 -6.73
CA GLU A 88 -0.54 21.44 -5.38
C GLU A 88 0.21 22.66 -4.83
N ASN A 89 1.53 22.76 -5.05
CA ASN A 89 2.33 23.91 -4.62
C ASN A 89 1.94 25.19 -5.38
N THR A 90 1.57 25.08 -6.66
CA THR A 90 1.07 26.21 -7.45
C THR A 90 -0.25 26.72 -6.86
N ILE A 91 -1.17 25.82 -6.51
CA ILE A 91 -2.44 26.16 -5.86
C ILE A 91 -2.19 26.84 -4.50
N LYS A 92 -1.34 26.26 -3.65
CA LYS A 92 -0.98 26.84 -2.34
C LYS A 92 -0.38 28.24 -2.47
N LYS A 93 0.49 28.46 -3.47
CA LYS A 93 1.05 29.78 -3.78
C LYS A 93 -0.03 30.81 -4.15
N MET A 94 -1.09 30.38 -4.83
CA MET A 94 -2.24 31.24 -5.15
C MET A 94 -3.13 31.50 -3.93
N MET A 95 -3.36 30.48 -3.09
CA MET A 95 -4.16 30.58 -1.87
C MET A 95 -3.52 31.47 -0.81
N LYS A 96 -2.17 31.49 -0.72
CA LYS A 96 -1.41 32.23 0.30
C LYS A 96 -1.91 31.88 1.71
N GLU A 97 -2.44 32.84 2.46
CA GLU A 97 -2.97 32.67 3.82
C GLU A 97 -4.41 32.14 3.84
N ALA A 98 -5.09 32.08 2.69
CA ALA A 98 -6.46 31.61 2.63
C ALA A 98 -6.52 30.10 2.86
N GLU A 99 -7.33 29.66 3.83
CA GLU A 99 -7.48 28.25 4.14
C GLU A 99 -8.47 27.51 3.22
N LYS A 100 -9.25 28.25 2.42
CA LYS A 100 -10.28 27.69 1.54
C LYS A 100 -10.26 28.38 0.17
N ALA A 101 -10.44 27.60 -0.89
CA ALA A 101 -10.62 28.09 -2.24
C ALA A 101 -11.70 27.28 -2.98
N ILE A 102 -12.38 27.91 -3.93
CA ILE A 102 -13.46 27.30 -4.72
C ILE A 102 -13.20 27.62 -6.20
N THR A 103 -13.46 26.64 -7.06
CA THR A 103 -13.55 26.79 -8.52
C THR A 103 -14.90 26.24 -8.97
N ASP A 104 -15.22 26.35 -10.26
CA ASP A 104 -16.48 25.84 -10.82
C ASP A 104 -16.76 24.37 -10.50
N ASN A 105 -15.70 23.56 -10.37
CA ASN A 105 -15.81 22.11 -10.16
C ASN A 105 -15.21 21.61 -8.83
N TRP A 106 -14.49 22.44 -8.08
CA TRP A 106 -13.67 21.96 -6.95
C TRP A 106 -13.74 22.88 -5.73
N ARG A 107 -13.69 22.25 -4.54
CA ARG A 107 -13.43 22.92 -3.26
C ARG A 107 -12.10 22.44 -2.71
N ILE A 108 -11.25 23.38 -2.32
CA ILE A 108 -9.91 23.12 -1.79
C ILE A 108 -9.87 23.65 -0.36
N ASN A 109 -9.44 22.80 0.57
CA ASN A 109 -9.20 23.17 1.96
C ASN A 109 -7.72 22.95 2.29
N TRP A 110 -7.06 23.99 2.80
CA TRP A 110 -5.70 23.98 3.29
C TRP A 110 -5.64 24.76 4.60
N THR A 111 -6.14 24.14 5.67
CA THR A 111 -6.28 24.76 6.99
C THR A 111 -5.07 24.49 7.87
N THR A 112 -4.88 25.35 8.87
CA THR A 112 -3.94 25.11 9.96
C THR A 112 -4.45 23.97 10.84
N ILE A 113 -3.59 23.01 11.18
CA ILE A 113 -3.91 21.89 12.08
C ILE A 113 -2.84 21.86 13.16
N ASP A 114 -3.23 22.15 14.40
CA ASP A 114 -2.37 22.01 15.57
C ASP A 114 -2.36 20.54 16.03
N SER A 115 -1.16 19.99 16.18
CA SER A 115 -0.97 18.63 16.70
C SER A 115 0.10 18.63 17.77
N THR A 116 -0.28 18.23 18.98
CA THR A 116 0.66 17.98 20.07
C THR A 116 1.16 16.54 19.98
N LYS A 117 2.47 16.37 19.88
CA LYS A 117 3.10 15.04 19.92
C LYS A 117 3.66 14.78 21.31
N PHE A 118 3.47 13.55 21.77
CA PHE A 118 4.08 13.08 23.00
C PHE A 118 5.59 12.88 22.78
N ASP A 119 6.41 13.51 23.62
CA ASP A 119 7.87 13.37 23.56
C ASP A 119 8.33 12.11 24.28
N SER A 120 8.22 10.98 23.59
CA SER A 120 8.61 9.68 24.12
C SER A 120 10.11 9.57 24.39
N VAL A 121 10.94 10.36 23.69
CA VAL A 121 12.40 10.35 23.88
C VAL A 121 12.73 11.01 25.21
N ARG A 122 12.21 12.22 25.42
CA ARG A 122 12.37 12.94 26.68
C ARG A 122 11.80 12.18 27.87
N LEU A 123 10.64 11.51 27.72
CA LEU A 123 10.10 10.66 28.79
C LEU A 123 11.06 9.51 29.10
N LYS A 124 11.64 8.85 28.09
CA LYS A 124 12.60 7.76 28.30
C LYS A 124 13.86 8.22 29.03
N GLU A 125 14.33 9.43 28.76
CA GLU A 125 15.49 10.02 29.42
C GLU A 125 15.19 10.49 30.86
N GLU A 126 14.07 11.18 31.08
CA GLU A 126 13.72 11.76 32.40
C GLU A 126 13.05 10.75 33.35
N LYS A 127 12.26 9.82 32.82
CA LYS A 127 11.44 8.85 33.59
C LYS A 127 11.38 7.47 32.92
N PRO A 128 12.49 6.73 32.88
CA PRO A 128 12.58 5.44 32.22
C PRO A 128 11.59 4.40 32.77
N ASP A 129 11.36 4.37 34.09
CA ASP A 129 10.43 3.43 34.72
C ASP A 129 8.99 3.60 34.20
N ILE A 130 8.57 4.86 34.02
CA ILE A 130 7.25 5.17 33.44
C ILE A 130 7.25 4.78 31.96
N TYR A 131 8.29 5.13 31.21
CA TYR A 131 8.39 4.77 29.80
C TYR A 131 8.24 3.26 29.58
N GLU A 132 8.89 2.44 30.41
CA GLU A 132 8.83 0.99 30.31
C GLU A 132 7.44 0.44 30.66
N GLN A 133 6.77 0.97 31.69
CA GLN A 133 5.40 0.59 32.07
C GLN A 133 4.36 0.81 30.95
N TYR A 134 4.58 1.81 30.09
CA TYR A 134 3.67 2.14 29.00
C TYR A 134 4.21 1.74 27.61
N SER A 135 5.31 1.01 27.55
CA SER A 135 5.88 0.51 26.29
C SER A 135 5.34 -0.88 25.96
N THR A 136 4.92 -1.07 24.71
CA THR A 136 4.56 -2.39 24.19
C THR A 136 5.45 -2.70 23.00
N THR A 137 6.06 -3.89 23.00
CA THR A 137 6.88 -4.37 21.88
C THR A 137 6.00 -5.19 20.94
N SER A 138 5.94 -4.80 19.67
CA SER A 138 5.30 -5.56 18.60
C SER A 138 6.34 -5.94 17.54
N SER A 139 6.31 -7.18 17.07
CA SER A 139 7.18 -7.65 15.98
C SER A 139 6.42 -7.70 14.66
N TYR A 140 7.08 -7.34 13.57
CA TYR A 140 6.54 -7.44 12.21
C TYR A 140 7.67 -7.66 11.20
N ARG A 141 7.35 -8.22 10.04
CA ARG A 141 8.29 -8.31 8.92
C ARG A 141 8.16 -7.10 8.02
N ARG A 142 9.30 -6.51 7.65
CA ARG A 142 9.38 -5.41 6.69
C ARG A 142 9.85 -5.95 5.35
N PHE A 143 9.13 -5.63 4.28
CA PHE A 143 9.57 -5.86 2.92
C PHE A 143 10.44 -4.70 2.44
N THR A 144 11.64 -4.99 1.96
CA THR A 144 12.56 -3.99 1.39
C THR A 144 13.33 -4.60 0.23
N VAL A 145 13.49 -3.85 -0.86
CA VAL A 145 14.28 -4.24 -2.02
C VAL A 145 15.45 -3.27 -2.16
N LYS A 146 16.65 -3.81 -2.38
CA LYS A 146 17.87 -3.04 -2.67
C LYS A 146 18.62 -3.74 -3.79
N GLN A 147 18.99 -2.99 -4.83
CA GLN A 147 19.85 -3.52 -5.88
C GLN A 147 21.25 -3.76 -5.31
N LYS A 148 21.86 -4.90 -5.62
CA LYS A 148 23.27 -5.14 -5.33
C LYS A 148 24.08 -4.32 -6.33
N VAL A 149 24.58 -3.16 -5.93
CA VAL A 149 25.55 -2.41 -6.74
C VAL A 149 26.83 -3.25 -6.79
N LYS A 150 27.34 -3.55 -7.99
CA LYS A 150 28.69 -4.10 -8.12
C LYS A 150 29.67 -3.08 -7.54
N LYS A 151 30.45 -3.47 -6.53
CA LYS A 151 31.70 -2.76 -6.25
C LYS A 151 32.58 -2.91 -7.49
N GLU A 152 32.89 -1.81 -8.15
CA GLU A 152 34.07 -1.74 -8.99
C GLU A 152 35.27 -1.64 -8.02
N ASP A 153 36.09 -2.69 -8.00
CA ASP A 153 37.44 -2.68 -7.43
C ASP A 153 38.44 -2.17 -8.49
#